data_AF-A0A6M2DND2-F1
#
_entry.id   AF-A0A6M2DND2-F1
#
_cell.length_a   1.000
_cell.length_b   1.000
_cell.length_c   1.000
_cell.angle_alpha   90.00
_cell.angle_beta   90.00
_cell.angle_gamma   90.00
#
_symmetry.space_group_name_H-M   'P 1'
#
loop_
_entity.id
_entity.type
_entity.pdbx_description
1 polymer ?
#
loop_
_entity_poly.entity_id
_entity_poly.type
_entity_poly.pdbx_seq_one_letter_code
_entity_poly.pdbx_strand_id
1 'polypeptide(L)'
;DMHKEFFIEKVNLIEVTESKINSDVSVESTFLETPNKCSQTHYQINIKMLPSYIPETLAANILFIGRTILMFKTDPRDHKINIMADLKSDYYKKITSIEKNREFNITILECTINEIKVYVSQHLFKLIMQDADLMKHLSCIKDYYFLGRGELFLEFIKLGSKILNELPSGNPNGTRDINVAFILAARNMFIGEEAESFRFVLPCEKQEDFSLDYSYTPVLPIDKMDGWSTLILNYSTKWPLHLLFTPAVMDRYNTIFRFLLKVKRTQYDLHHIWLGQRSESYLYRYPKIWQLRHQWIFLIEHLQYYLHVDVVESQMSILQNVIKNTANFDDIQRAHAIFQSNVMSQCFLLIGSVKDPVIALESQMQINNPVHQILNKVFESCSRFCMDAAKWSEQEIMSEADLQDLDNIKTCFTLLIGALLKLLSTLKSQPCGTHLSKLLLRLDFNRWFSTLKNAPELQNYDISFEKIE
;
A
#
# COMPACT_ATOMS: atom_id res chain seq x y z
N ASP A 1 1.60 -31.54 22.40
CA ASP A 1 0.35 -32.18 22.81
C ASP A 1 0.16 -33.42 21.93
N MET A 2 0.23 -34.61 22.53
CA MET A 2 0.13 -35.90 21.82
C MET A 2 -1.33 -36.25 21.49
N HIS A 3 -2.29 -35.67 22.23
CA HIS A 3 -3.71 -36.01 22.14
C HIS A 3 -4.58 -34.87 21.58
N LYS A 4 -3.97 -33.73 21.22
CA LYS A 4 -4.66 -32.53 20.71
C LYS A 4 -5.85 -32.14 21.61
N GLU A 5 -5.66 -32.24 22.92
CA GLU A 5 -6.69 -31.96 23.93
C GLU A 5 -6.84 -30.45 24.18
N PHE A 6 -5.81 -29.68 23.82
CA PHE A 6 -5.82 -28.23 23.98
C PHE A 6 -6.43 -27.52 22.76
N PHE A 7 -7.24 -26.48 23.00
CA PHE A 7 -7.92 -25.70 21.96
C PHE A 7 -6.98 -24.90 21.04
N ILE A 8 -5.67 -24.91 21.29
CA ILE A 8 -4.67 -24.32 20.38
C ILE A 8 -3.96 -25.44 19.63
N GLU A 9 -4.26 -25.55 18.34
CA GLU A 9 -3.70 -26.58 17.47
C GLU A 9 -2.57 -26.03 16.61
N LYS A 10 -1.55 -26.85 16.36
CA LYS A 10 -0.49 -26.59 15.39
C LYS A 10 -0.99 -27.00 14.01
N VAL A 11 -1.22 -26.03 13.13
CA VAL A 11 -1.55 -26.25 11.73
C VAL A 11 -0.25 -26.43 10.95
N ASN A 12 -0.05 -27.64 10.41
CA ASN A 12 0.91 -27.84 9.33
C ASN A 12 0.19 -27.49 8.02
N LEU A 13 0.77 -26.59 7.22
CA LEU A 13 0.20 -26.02 5.98
C LEU A 13 -0.14 -27.05 4.87
N ILE A 14 -0.04 -28.35 5.11
CA ILE A 14 -0.21 -29.42 4.12
C ILE A 14 -1.59 -30.11 4.22
N GLU A 15 -2.30 -30.04 5.35
CA GLU A 15 -3.57 -30.80 5.56
C GLU A 15 -4.87 -29.98 5.39
N VAL A 16 -4.80 -28.70 5.01
CA VAL A 16 -5.99 -27.82 4.94
C VAL A 16 -6.82 -28.04 3.66
N THR A 17 -6.32 -28.82 2.70
CA THR A 17 -6.89 -28.90 1.35
C THR A 17 -8.01 -29.92 1.17
N GLU A 18 -8.21 -30.87 2.10
CA GLU A 18 -9.21 -31.94 1.91
C GLU A 18 -10.46 -31.88 2.82
N SER A 19 -10.55 -30.96 3.80
CA SER A 19 -11.60 -31.03 4.85
C SER A 19 -12.57 -29.84 4.96
N LYS A 20 -12.59 -28.91 4.00
CA LYS A 20 -13.52 -27.74 4.01
C LYS A 20 -14.37 -27.64 2.74
N ILE A 21 -15.06 -28.72 2.40
CA ILE A 21 -16.30 -28.64 1.61
C ILE A 21 -17.41 -29.13 2.55
N ASN A 22 -18.39 -28.27 2.83
CA ASN A 22 -19.56 -28.44 3.72
C ASN A 22 -19.40 -27.89 5.15
N SER A 23 -19.69 -26.59 5.32
CA SER A 23 -20.86 -26.11 6.09
C SER A 23 -20.67 -24.62 6.43
N ASP A 24 -21.59 -23.80 5.93
CA ASP A 24 -21.77 -22.39 6.28
C ASP A 24 -21.88 -22.18 7.80
N VAL A 25 -21.11 -21.24 8.36
CA VAL A 25 -21.56 -20.19 9.30
C VAL A 25 -20.50 -19.07 9.32
N SER A 26 -20.99 -17.85 9.15
CA SER A 26 -20.34 -16.54 9.23
C SER A 26 -19.71 -16.21 10.59
N VAL A 27 -18.39 -15.96 10.64
CA VAL A 27 -17.73 -14.87 11.41
C VAL A 27 -16.38 -14.60 10.73
N GLU A 28 -16.17 -13.36 10.28
CA GLU A 28 -14.93 -12.86 9.71
C GLU A 28 -13.76 -12.98 10.69
N SER A 29 -12.73 -13.75 10.33
CA SER A 29 -11.39 -13.62 10.90
C SER A 29 -10.35 -13.84 9.79
N THR A 30 -9.91 -12.72 9.22
CA THR A 30 -8.99 -12.59 8.11
C THR A 30 -7.57 -12.99 8.52
N PHE A 31 -7.16 -14.23 8.23
CA PHE A 31 -5.74 -14.60 8.14
C PHE A 31 -5.58 -15.74 7.12
N LEU A 32 -5.33 -15.36 5.87
CA LEU A 32 -4.79 -16.23 4.83
C LEU A 32 -3.42 -15.65 4.45
N GLU A 33 -2.34 -16.32 4.83
CA GLU A 33 -0.99 -16.05 4.33
C GLU A 33 -0.32 -17.39 4.01
N THR A 34 0.29 -17.47 2.82
CA THR A 34 1.15 -18.56 2.32
C THR A 34 2.56 -17.99 2.03
N PRO A 35 3.59 -18.80 1.75
CA PRO A 35 4.64 -19.11 2.71
C PRO A 35 5.99 -18.52 2.27
N ASN A 36 6.66 -17.75 3.13
CA ASN A 36 8.06 -17.42 2.92
C ASN A 36 8.91 -17.81 4.13
N LYS A 37 9.68 -18.89 3.94
CA LYS A 37 10.94 -19.32 4.59
C LYS A 37 11.30 -18.64 5.91
N CYS A 38 10.45 -18.80 6.90
CA CYS A 38 10.84 -19.00 8.29
C CYS A 38 9.84 -20.03 8.81
N SER A 39 10.26 -21.02 9.58
CA SER A 39 9.42 -22.11 10.06
C SER A 39 8.35 -21.59 11.03
N GLN A 40 7.38 -20.83 10.53
CA GLN A 40 6.22 -20.37 11.28
C GLN A 40 5.29 -21.55 11.40
N THR A 41 5.48 -22.32 12.47
CA THR A 41 4.45 -23.22 12.96
C THR A 41 3.22 -22.36 13.27
N HIS A 42 2.21 -22.41 12.39
CA HIS A 42 0.98 -21.65 12.56
C HIS A 42 0.15 -22.32 13.65
N TYR A 43 -0.15 -21.59 14.72
CA TYR A 43 -1.07 -22.05 15.76
C TYR A 43 -2.42 -21.39 15.56
N GLN A 44 -3.52 -22.14 15.57
CA GLN A 44 -4.87 -21.61 15.43
C GLN A 44 -5.74 -22.04 16.62
N ILE A 45 -6.73 -21.22 16.97
CA ILE A 45 -7.75 -21.57 17.95
C ILE A 45 -8.77 -22.49 17.28
N ASN A 46 -8.95 -23.69 17.81
CA ASN A 46 -10.01 -24.60 17.43
C ASN A 46 -11.28 -24.27 18.24
N ILE A 47 -12.21 -23.55 17.61
CA ILE A 47 -13.47 -23.09 18.23
C ILE A 47 -14.29 -24.27 18.79
N LYS A 48 -14.18 -25.46 18.19
CA LYS A 48 -14.93 -26.66 18.62
C LYS A 48 -14.44 -27.24 19.95
N MET A 49 -13.17 -26.99 20.31
CA MET A 49 -12.56 -27.45 21.55
C MET A 49 -12.44 -26.34 22.60
N LEU A 50 -12.91 -25.13 22.29
CA LEU A 50 -12.92 -24.02 23.25
C LEU A 50 -13.99 -24.29 24.31
N PRO A 51 -13.64 -24.39 25.60
CA PRO A 51 -14.63 -24.54 26.66
C PRO A 51 -15.56 -23.33 26.71
N SER A 52 -16.88 -23.55 26.84
CA SER A 52 -17.90 -22.49 26.79
C SER A 52 -17.77 -21.42 27.87
N TYR A 53 -17.07 -21.73 28.98
CA TYR A 53 -16.79 -20.76 30.03
C TYR A 53 -15.61 -19.85 29.72
N ILE A 54 -14.76 -20.15 28.72
CA ILE A 54 -13.60 -19.33 28.35
C ILE A 54 -13.98 -18.35 27.24
N PRO A 55 -13.84 -17.03 27.45
CA PRO A 55 -14.06 -16.05 26.38
C PRO A 55 -13.05 -16.17 25.24
N GLU A 56 -13.50 -15.88 24.02
CA GLU A 56 -12.63 -15.86 22.83
C GLU A 56 -11.46 -14.87 22.96
N THR A 57 -11.68 -13.76 23.66
CA THR A 57 -10.65 -12.76 23.98
C THR A 57 -9.52 -13.35 24.83
N LEU A 58 -9.84 -14.20 25.80
CA LEU A 58 -8.86 -14.89 26.63
C LEU A 58 -8.07 -15.92 25.80
N ALA A 59 -8.76 -16.68 24.96
CA ALA A 59 -8.13 -17.64 24.06
C ALA A 59 -7.15 -16.96 23.09
N ALA A 60 -7.52 -15.80 22.53
CA ALA A 60 -6.64 -15.00 21.69
C ALA A 60 -5.40 -14.49 22.45
N ASN A 61 -5.56 -14.07 23.71
CA ASN A 61 -4.43 -13.66 24.55
C ASN A 61 -3.47 -14.83 24.84
N ILE A 62 -3.99 -16.02 25.13
CA ILE A 62 -3.17 -17.22 25.34
C ILE A 62 -2.40 -17.59 24.06
N LEU A 63 -3.06 -17.54 22.90
CA LEU A 63 -2.43 -17.78 21.61
C LEU A 63 -1.29 -16.79 21.35
N PHE A 64 -1.52 -15.50 21.60
CA PHE A 64 -0.51 -14.45 21.44
C PHE A 64 0.71 -14.69 22.33
N ILE A 65 0.49 -15.02 23.61
CA ILE A 65 1.57 -15.34 24.55
C ILE A 65 2.36 -16.55 24.05
N GLY A 66 1.66 -17.62 23.66
CA GLY A 66 2.28 -18.85 23.15
C GLY A 66 3.12 -18.61 21.89
N ARG A 67 2.59 -17.87 20.92
CA ARG A 67 3.31 -17.50 19.68
C ARG A 67 4.54 -16.65 19.99
N THR A 68 4.43 -15.68 20.87
CA THR A 68 5.55 -14.79 21.25
C THR A 68 6.65 -15.56 21.98
N ILE A 69 6.28 -16.46 22.91
CA ILE A 69 7.25 -17.32 23.62
C ILE A 69 7.94 -18.27 22.64
N LEU A 70 7.21 -18.85 21.68
CA LEU A 70 7.82 -19.70 20.66
C LEU A 70 8.77 -18.91 19.76
N MET A 71 8.41 -17.67 19.42
CA MET A 71 9.27 -16.79 18.65
C MET A 71 10.59 -16.53 19.38
N PHE A 72 10.57 -16.23 20.68
CA PHE A 72 11.79 -16.08 21.47
C PHE A 72 12.63 -17.37 21.54
N LYS A 73 11.97 -18.54 21.46
CA LYS A 73 12.64 -19.84 21.46
C LYS A 73 13.30 -20.19 20.11
N THR A 74 12.87 -19.53 19.04
CA THR A 74 13.37 -19.70 17.68
C THR A 74 14.27 -18.54 17.24
N ASP A 75 14.70 -17.68 18.18
CA ASP A 75 15.65 -16.60 17.90
C ASP A 75 16.95 -17.21 17.35
N PRO A 76 17.39 -16.84 16.13
CA PRO A 76 18.67 -17.28 15.57
C PRO A 76 19.88 -16.73 16.32
N ARG A 77 19.69 -15.76 17.22
CA ARG A 77 20.74 -15.23 18.10
C ARG A 77 20.66 -16.03 19.39
N ASP A 78 21.65 -16.89 19.59
CA ASP A 78 21.82 -17.86 20.68
C ASP A 78 22.03 -17.20 22.07
N HIS A 79 21.45 -16.02 22.30
CA HIS A 79 21.34 -15.45 23.61
C HIS A 79 20.20 -16.17 24.30
N LYS A 80 20.55 -17.05 25.24
CA LYS A 80 19.68 -17.49 26.33
C LYS A 80 19.13 -16.25 27.04
N ILE A 81 18.10 -15.64 26.47
CA ILE A 81 17.47 -14.49 27.09
C ILE A 81 16.81 -15.02 28.37
N ASN A 82 17.29 -14.51 29.50
CA ASN A 82 16.91 -14.85 30.88
C ASN A 82 15.39 -14.66 31.16
N ILE A 83 14.64 -14.10 30.21
CA ILE A 83 13.17 -13.99 30.20
C ILE A 83 12.50 -15.33 30.50
N MET A 84 13.00 -16.44 29.94
CA MET A 84 12.44 -17.77 30.20
C MET A 84 12.63 -18.22 31.65
N ALA A 85 13.66 -17.75 32.36
CA ALA A 85 13.90 -18.13 33.76
C ALA A 85 12.96 -17.37 34.70
N ASP A 86 12.81 -16.06 34.50
CA ASP A 86 11.94 -15.21 35.31
C ASP A 86 10.45 -15.52 35.06
N LEU A 87 10.05 -15.72 33.79
CA LEU A 87 8.67 -16.12 33.47
C LEU A 87 8.30 -17.48 34.07
N LYS A 88 9.24 -18.44 34.04
CA LYS A 88 9.03 -19.78 34.59
C LYS A 88 9.04 -19.82 36.11
N SER A 89 9.71 -18.91 36.80
CA SER A 89 9.71 -18.92 38.27
C SER A 89 8.39 -18.36 38.81
N ASP A 90 8.02 -17.15 38.39
CA ASP A 90 7.04 -16.36 39.13
C ASP A 90 5.61 -16.63 38.65
N TYR A 91 5.43 -16.72 37.33
CA TYR A 91 4.10 -17.00 36.77
C TYR A 91 3.74 -18.48 36.86
N TYR A 92 4.71 -19.40 36.82
CA TYR A 92 4.45 -20.81 37.09
C TYR A 92 3.93 -20.99 38.52
N LYS A 93 4.55 -20.37 39.53
CA LYS A 93 4.06 -20.40 40.92
C LYS A 93 2.64 -19.82 41.05
N LYS A 94 2.33 -18.72 40.35
CA LYS A 94 0.97 -18.15 40.32
C LYS A 94 -0.04 -19.13 39.71
N ILE A 95 0.29 -19.76 38.57
CA ILE A 95 -0.58 -20.75 37.91
C ILE A 95 -0.77 -21.99 38.80
N THR A 96 0.28 -22.52 39.42
CA THR A 96 0.18 -23.64 40.38
C THR A 96 -0.60 -23.26 41.65
N SER A 97 -0.66 -21.97 42.00
CA SER A 97 -1.49 -21.51 43.12
C SER A 97 -2.98 -21.50 42.76
N ILE A 98 -3.31 -21.23 41.49
CA ILE A 98 -4.68 -21.33 40.98
C ILE A 98 -5.12 -22.80 40.93
N GLU A 99 -4.23 -23.71 40.52
CA GLU A 99 -4.49 -25.16 40.52
C GLU A 99 -4.85 -25.70 41.91
N LYS A 100 -4.28 -25.13 42.98
CA LYS A 100 -4.51 -25.55 44.37
C LYS A 100 -5.83 -25.03 44.97
N ASN A 101 -6.50 -24.09 44.32
CA ASN A 101 -7.77 -23.55 44.81
C ASN A 101 -8.92 -24.52 44.48
N ARG A 102 -9.82 -24.74 45.45
CA ARG A 102 -10.95 -25.68 45.32
C ARG A 102 -12.07 -25.18 44.38
N GLU A 103 -12.11 -23.88 44.10
CA GLU A 103 -13.10 -23.25 43.23
C GLU A 103 -12.40 -22.57 42.04
N PHE A 104 -12.88 -22.84 40.83
CA PHE A 104 -12.36 -22.22 39.61
C PHE A 104 -12.97 -20.82 39.45
N ASN A 105 -12.15 -19.79 39.61
CA ASN A 105 -12.53 -18.42 39.32
C ASN A 105 -11.85 -17.93 38.03
N ILE A 106 -12.66 -17.74 36.99
CA ILE A 106 -12.17 -17.30 35.68
C ILE A 106 -11.55 -15.90 35.71
N THR A 107 -12.05 -14.99 36.56
CA THR A 107 -11.50 -13.63 36.62
C THR A 107 -10.06 -13.60 37.15
N ILE A 108 -9.70 -14.51 38.06
CA ILE A 108 -8.32 -14.64 38.55
C ILE A 108 -7.41 -15.17 37.42
N LEU A 109 -7.91 -16.12 36.63
CA LEU A 109 -7.20 -16.63 35.47
C LEU A 109 -7.02 -15.55 34.39
N GLU A 110 -8.05 -14.77 34.10
CA GLU A 110 -7.98 -13.65 33.14
C GLU A 110 -7.00 -12.58 33.59
N CYS A 111 -7.05 -12.16 34.86
CA CYS A 111 -6.12 -11.18 35.41
C CYS A 111 -4.67 -11.66 35.32
N THR A 112 -4.40 -12.91 35.71
CA THR A 112 -3.04 -13.46 35.63
C THR A 112 -2.54 -13.64 34.20
N ILE A 113 -3.40 -14.04 33.26
CA ILE A 113 -3.03 -14.12 31.83
C ILE A 113 -2.79 -12.73 31.25
N ASN A 114 -3.59 -11.72 31.63
CA ASN A 114 -3.37 -10.35 31.19
C ASN A 114 -2.06 -9.76 31.75
N GLU A 115 -1.70 -10.06 32.99
CA GLU A 115 -0.38 -9.71 33.55
C GLU A 115 0.75 -10.32 32.73
N ILE A 116 0.66 -11.61 32.40
CA ILE A 116 1.66 -12.30 31.56
C ILE A 116 1.71 -11.66 30.18
N LYS A 117 0.56 -11.35 29.59
CA LYS A 117 0.48 -10.70 28.28
C LYS A 117 1.21 -9.36 28.29
N VAL A 118 0.91 -8.49 29.24
CA VAL A 118 1.55 -7.17 29.36
C VAL A 118 3.06 -7.30 29.51
N TYR A 119 3.51 -8.22 30.38
CA TYR A 119 4.95 -8.49 30.56
C TYR A 119 5.61 -8.94 29.25
N VAL A 120 5.03 -9.93 28.57
CA VAL A 120 5.55 -10.44 27.29
C VAL A 120 5.55 -9.35 26.20
N SER A 121 4.49 -8.55 26.10
CA SER A 121 4.40 -7.45 25.12
C SER A 121 5.41 -6.33 25.38
N GLN A 122 5.73 -6.01 26.64
CA GLN A 122 6.77 -5.03 26.98
C GLN A 122 8.18 -5.53 26.65
N HIS A 123 8.44 -6.82 26.85
CA HIS A 123 9.71 -7.43 26.46
C HIS A 123 9.86 -7.50 24.95
N LEU A 124 8.80 -7.87 24.23
CA LEU A 124 8.77 -7.83 22.76
C LEU A 124 9.00 -6.41 22.24
N PHE A 125 8.38 -5.41 22.88
CA PHE A 125 8.61 -4.00 22.56
C PHE A 125 10.08 -3.60 22.71
N LYS A 126 10.75 -3.96 23.82
CA LYS A 126 12.17 -3.67 24.03
C LYS A 126 13.04 -4.31 22.95
N LEU A 127 12.79 -5.58 22.62
CA LEU A 127 13.51 -6.29 21.55
C LEU A 127 13.33 -5.60 20.19
N ILE A 128 12.11 -5.18 19.84
CA ILE A 128 11.84 -4.54 18.54
C ILE A 128 12.39 -3.10 18.47
N MET A 129 12.33 -2.36 19.58
CA MET A 129 12.86 -0.99 19.62
C MET A 129 14.38 -0.94 19.68
N GLN A 130 15.00 -1.75 20.54
CA GLN A 130 16.43 -1.66 20.85
C GLN A 130 17.27 -2.54 19.93
N ASP A 131 16.88 -3.81 19.74
CA ASP A 131 17.70 -4.75 18.98
C ASP A 131 17.43 -4.67 17.48
N ALA A 132 16.17 -4.43 17.10
CA ALA A 132 15.75 -4.44 15.70
C ALA A 132 15.66 -3.03 15.08
N ASP A 133 15.78 -1.98 15.89
CA ASP A 133 15.71 -0.57 15.48
C ASP A 133 14.56 -0.29 14.50
N LEU A 134 13.33 -0.51 14.98
CA LEU A 134 12.11 -0.32 14.17
C LEU A 134 12.04 1.09 13.56
N MET A 135 12.56 2.11 14.24
CA MET A 135 12.53 3.49 13.74
C MET A 135 13.32 3.65 12.44
N LYS A 136 14.48 3.01 12.31
CA LYS A 136 15.22 2.96 11.04
C LYS A 136 14.42 2.27 9.94
N HIS A 137 13.76 1.15 10.25
CA HIS A 137 12.97 0.40 9.27
C HIS A 137 11.73 1.17 8.81
N LEU A 138 11.07 1.90 9.72
CA LEU A 138 9.98 2.82 9.35
C LEU A 138 10.48 3.98 8.48
N SER A 139 11.68 4.50 8.76
CA SER A 139 12.32 5.49 7.87
C SER A 139 12.63 4.89 6.49
N CYS A 140 13.10 3.64 6.43
CA CYS A 140 13.29 2.94 5.15
C CYS A 140 11.95 2.80 4.41
N ILE A 141 10.87 2.42 5.08
CA ILE A 141 9.55 2.31 4.43
C ILE A 141 9.10 3.68 3.91
N LYS A 142 9.31 4.76 4.67
CA LYS A 142 9.10 6.14 4.20
C LYS A 142 9.90 6.44 2.93
N ASP A 143 11.18 6.15 2.96
CA ASP A 143 12.11 6.52 1.90
C ASP A 143 11.82 5.79 0.59
N TYR A 144 11.47 4.51 0.66
CA TYR A 144 11.29 3.64 -0.50
C TYR A 144 9.83 3.44 -0.92
N TYR A 145 8.91 3.06 -0.02
CA TYR A 145 7.50 2.85 -0.41
C TYR A 145 6.73 4.15 -0.61
N PHE A 146 7.07 5.20 0.13
CA PHE A 146 6.44 6.51 -0.01
C PHE A 146 7.26 7.50 -0.83
N LEU A 147 8.31 7.03 -1.51
CA LEU A 147 9.20 7.81 -2.36
C LEU A 147 9.81 9.04 -1.65
N GLY A 148 10.11 8.92 -0.35
CA GLY A 148 10.78 9.97 0.42
C GLY A 148 12.13 10.38 -0.18
N ARG A 149 12.86 9.43 -0.80
CA ARG A 149 14.08 9.71 -1.57
C ARG A 149 13.75 10.05 -3.02
N GLY A 150 13.22 11.25 -3.23
CA GLY A 150 12.76 11.69 -4.56
C GLY A 150 13.83 11.63 -5.65
N GLU A 151 15.10 11.90 -5.33
CA GLU A 151 16.22 11.87 -6.30
C GLU A 151 16.52 10.44 -6.79
N LEU A 152 16.49 9.45 -5.89
CA LEU A 152 16.63 8.04 -6.24
C LEU A 152 15.57 7.61 -7.25
N PHE A 153 14.30 7.92 -6.95
CA PHE A 153 13.20 7.52 -7.82
C PHE A 153 13.16 8.30 -9.13
N LEU A 154 13.64 9.56 -9.14
CA LEU A 154 13.83 10.31 -10.38
C LEU A 154 14.84 9.63 -11.30
N GLU A 155 15.99 9.21 -10.76
CA GLU A 155 17.02 8.52 -11.53
C GLU A 155 16.58 7.11 -11.94
N PHE A 156 15.89 6.39 -11.04
CA PHE A 156 15.27 5.11 -11.36
C PHE A 156 14.23 5.24 -12.49
N ILE A 157 13.39 6.28 -12.49
CA ILE A 157 12.40 6.48 -13.55
C ILE A 157 13.10 6.71 -14.89
N LYS A 158 14.18 7.51 -14.93
CA LYS A 158 14.97 7.73 -16.15
C LYS A 158 15.55 6.44 -16.72
N LEU A 159 16.20 5.63 -15.88
CA LEU A 159 16.86 4.39 -16.30
C LEU A 159 15.84 3.28 -16.59
N GLY A 160 14.77 3.21 -15.81
CA GLY A 160 13.73 2.19 -15.90
C GLY A 160 12.70 2.44 -17.01
N SER A 161 12.55 3.66 -17.51
CA SER A 161 11.52 3.99 -18.50
C SER A 161 11.63 3.18 -19.79
N LYS A 162 12.85 2.98 -20.31
CA LYS A 162 13.05 2.13 -21.50
C LYS A 162 12.62 0.69 -21.23
N ILE A 163 13.06 0.12 -20.11
CA ILE A 163 12.81 -1.27 -19.73
C ILE A 163 11.31 -1.50 -19.49
N LEU A 164 10.65 -0.62 -18.73
CA LEU A 164 9.27 -0.79 -18.30
C LEU A 164 8.24 -0.42 -19.37
N ASN A 165 8.58 0.48 -20.31
CA ASN A 165 7.71 0.78 -21.46
C ASN A 165 7.79 -0.31 -22.55
N GLU A 166 8.89 -1.07 -22.62
CA GLU A 166 9.08 -2.20 -23.54
C GLU A 166 8.44 -3.51 -23.04
N LEU A 167 8.06 -3.60 -21.75
CA LEU A 167 7.28 -4.72 -21.20
C LEU A 167 5.78 -4.49 -21.47
N PRO A 168 5.12 -5.36 -22.28
CA PRO A 168 4.70 -6.70 -21.84
C PRO A 168 5.06 -7.85 -22.83
N SER A 169 6.03 -7.68 -23.73
CA SER A 169 6.42 -8.69 -24.73
C SER A 169 7.89 -9.14 -24.58
N GLY A 170 8.10 -10.31 -23.96
CA GLY A 170 9.20 -11.20 -24.37
C GLY A 170 10.56 -11.12 -23.66
N ASN A 171 10.75 -10.38 -22.55
CA ASN A 171 12.01 -10.49 -21.79
C ASN A 171 11.83 -11.20 -20.43
N PRO A 172 12.20 -12.50 -20.31
CA PRO A 172 12.15 -13.24 -19.05
C PRO A 172 13.12 -12.68 -17.97
N ASN A 173 14.03 -11.79 -18.35
CA ASN A 173 14.99 -11.15 -17.45
C ASN A 173 14.57 -9.73 -17.00
N GLY A 174 13.36 -9.25 -17.31
CA GLY A 174 12.91 -7.90 -16.95
C GLY A 174 13.06 -7.58 -15.46
N THR A 175 12.79 -8.54 -14.58
CA THR A 175 13.00 -8.41 -13.12
C THR A 175 14.48 -8.23 -12.76
N ARG A 176 15.40 -8.87 -13.48
CA ARG A 176 16.84 -8.68 -13.22
C ARG A 176 17.30 -7.31 -13.69
N ASP A 177 16.89 -6.92 -14.89
CA ASP A 177 17.34 -5.69 -15.53
C ASP A 177 16.82 -4.46 -14.78
N ILE A 178 15.57 -4.49 -14.28
CA ILE A 178 15.02 -3.42 -13.44
C ILE A 178 15.73 -3.31 -12.09
N ASN A 179 16.11 -4.44 -11.48
CA ASN A 179 16.88 -4.45 -10.24
C ASN A 179 18.29 -3.89 -10.46
N VAL A 180 18.93 -4.21 -11.59
CA VAL A 180 20.23 -3.61 -11.95
C VAL A 180 20.09 -2.10 -12.13
N ALA A 181 19.05 -1.64 -12.84
CA ALA A 181 18.78 -0.20 -12.99
C ALA A 181 18.55 0.49 -11.64
N PHE A 182 17.85 -0.16 -10.70
CA PHE A 182 17.64 0.35 -9.35
C PHE A 182 18.94 0.45 -8.55
N ILE A 183 19.78 -0.59 -8.56
CA ILE A 183 21.07 -0.57 -7.86
C ILE A 183 22.02 0.47 -8.48
N LEU A 184 22.01 0.64 -9.80
CA LEU A 184 22.76 1.70 -10.48
C LEU A 184 22.27 3.10 -10.06
N ALA A 185 20.95 3.31 -9.99
CA ALA A 185 20.39 4.56 -9.49
C ALA A 185 20.79 4.83 -8.03
N ALA A 186 20.74 3.81 -7.17
CA ALA A 186 21.15 3.91 -5.77
C ALA A 186 22.64 4.26 -5.64
N ARG A 187 23.50 3.62 -6.46
CA ARG A 187 24.94 3.90 -6.50
C ARG A 187 25.24 5.31 -6.98
N ASN A 188 24.57 5.79 -8.01
CA ASN A 188 24.74 7.15 -8.53
C ASN A 188 24.38 8.20 -7.48
N MET A 189 23.41 7.90 -6.62
CA MET A 189 22.95 8.78 -5.54
C MET A 189 23.68 8.54 -4.20
N PHE A 190 24.77 7.76 -4.19
CA PHE A 190 25.56 7.42 -2.99
C PHE A 190 24.73 6.86 -1.83
N ILE A 191 23.67 6.10 -2.15
CA ILE A 191 22.83 5.44 -1.15
C ILE A 191 23.54 4.15 -0.72
N GLY A 192 23.72 3.97 0.61
CA GLY A 192 24.46 2.85 1.19
C GLY A 192 23.76 1.48 1.08
N GLU A 193 24.20 0.52 1.90
CA GLU A 193 23.73 -0.88 1.93
C GLU A 193 22.21 -1.05 2.18
N GLU A 194 21.50 0.00 2.60
CA GLU A 194 20.05 -0.01 2.81
C GLU A 194 19.26 -0.39 1.55
N ALA A 195 19.77 0.00 0.36
CA ALA A 195 19.12 -0.30 -0.92
C ALA A 195 19.11 -1.81 -1.25
N GLU A 196 20.05 -2.58 -0.73
CA GLU A 196 20.16 -4.03 -0.99
C GLU A 196 19.05 -4.84 -0.28
N SER A 197 18.41 -4.25 0.73
CA SER A 197 17.25 -4.86 1.41
C SER A 197 15.96 -4.79 0.58
N PHE A 198 15.98 -4.03 -0.52
CA PHE A 198 14.85 -3.81 -1.41
C PHE A 198 15.10 -4.48 -2.76
N ARG A 199 14.09 -5.19 -3.27
CA ARG A 199 14.16 -5.81 -4.60
C ARG A 199 12.83 -5.62 -5.31
N PHE A 200 12.88 -5.22 -6.56
CA PHE A 200 11.71 -5.22 -7.43
C PHE A 200 11.43 -6.63 -7.92
N VAL A 201 10.15 -6.97 -8.01
CA VAL A 201 9.63 -8.17 -8.64
C VAL A 201 8.59 -7.74 -9.66
N LEU A 202 8.78 -8.15 -10.91
CA LEU A 202 7.76 -8.08 -11.93
C LEU A 202 7.07 -9.44 -11.98
N PRO A 203 5.75 -9.53 -11.79
CA PRO A 203 4.98 -10.71 -12.15
C PRO A 203 5.13 -10.93 -13.66
N CYS A 204 6.02 -11.85 -14.05
CA CYS A 204 6.14 -12.30 -15.43
C CYS A 204 5.57 -13.72 -15.45
N GLU A 205 4.47 -13.93 -16.18
CA GLU A 205 3.92 -15.27 -16.39
C GLU A 205 4.96 -16.10 -17.16
N LYS A 206 5.47 -17.15 -16.52
CA LYS A 206 5.97 -18.30 -17.26
C LYS A 206 4.77 -19.16 -17.60
N GLN A 207 4.30 -19.08 -18.85
CA GLN A 207 3.60 -20.22 -19.44
C GLN A 207 4.65 -21.23 -19.87
N GLU A 208 4.90 -22.23 -19.03
CA GLU A 208 5.36 -23.52 -19.50
C GLU A 208 4.36 -24.55 -18.96
N ASP A 209 3.67 -25.22 -19.89
CA ASP A 209 2.85 -26.39 -19.63
C ASP A 209 3.63 -27.37 -18.74
N PHE A 210 3.11 -27.72 -17.55
CA PHE A 210 2.99 -29.09 -17.03
C PHE A 210 2.53 -29.08 -15.54
N SER A 211 1.34 -29.67 -15.34
CA SER A 211 0.80 -30.31 -14.12
C SER A 211 0.59 -29.49 -12.83
N LEU A 212 -0.69 -29.18 -12.57
CA LEU A 212 -1.43 -29.32 -11.30
C LEU A 212 -0.66 -28.95 -10.01
N ASP A 213 -0.73 -27.69 -9.55
CA ASP A 213 -1.24 -27.30 -8.21
C ASP A 213 -1.01 -25.80 -7.90
N TYR A 214 -1.94 -25.21 -7.15
CA TYR A 214 -1.89 -23.97 -6.35
C TYR A 214 -1.32 -22.66 -6.94
N SER A 215 -2.19 -21.67 -7.14
CA SER A 215 -2.43 -20.53 -6.22
C SER A 215 -3.04 -19.34 -6.96
N TYR A 216 -4.15 -18.83 -6.40
CA TYR A 216 -4.89 -17.67 -6.90
C TYR A 216 -3.99 -16.41 -6.96
N THR A 217 -3.48 -16.10 -8.14
CA THR A 217 -3.25 -14.72 -8.57
C THR A 217 -4.45 -14.32 -9.45
N PRO A 218 -5.09 -13.18 -9.22
CA PRO A 218 -6.13 -12.72 -10.13
C PRO A 218 -5.45 -12.36 -11.45
N VAL A 219 -5.58 -13.25 -12.44
CA VAL A 219 -5.20 -13.01 -13.83
C VAL A 219 -6.08 -11.86 -14.32
N LEU A 220 -5.52 -10.65 -14.34
CA LEU A 220 -6.12 -9.51 -15.02
C LEU A 220 -5.90 -9.70 -16.54
N PRO A 221 -6.87 -9.33 -17.40
CA PRO A 221 -6.76 -9.54 -18.85
C PRO A 221 -5.48 -8.91 -19.44
N ILE A 222 -4.76 -9.71 -20.23
CA ILE A 222 -3.32 -9.54 -20.58
C ILE A 222 -3.04 -8.51 -21.68
N ASP A 223 -4.05 -7.92 -22.34
CA ASP A 223 -3.78 -7.15 -23.58
C ASP A 223 -3.26 -5.71 -23.38
N LYS A 224 -3.18 -5.18 -22.15
CA LYS A 224 -2.65 -3.82 -21.87
C LYS A 224 -2.00 -3.64 -20.49
N MET A 225 -1.24 -4.62 -19.97
CA MET A 225 -0.51 -4.39 -18.71
C MET A 225 0.77 -3.57 -18.95
N ASP A 226 0.74 -2.29 -18.56
CA ASP A 226 1.93 -1.42 -18.49
C ASP A 226 2.89 -1.96 -17.41
N GLY A 227 4.17 -2.19 -17.73
CA GLY A 227 5.15 -2.77 -16.80
C GLY A 227 5.31 -1.98 -15.49
N TRP A 228 4.94 -0.70 -15.52
CA TRP A 228 4.88 0.18 -14.35
C TRP A 228 3.75 -0.15 -13.37
N SER A 229 2.62 -0.63 -13.86
CA SER A 229 1.45 -0.98 -13.03
C SER A 229 1.63 -2.31 -12.30
N THR A 230 2.52 -3.18 -12.81
CA THR A 230 2.80 -4.51 -12.28
C THR A 230 3.95 -4.55 -11.28
N LEU A 231 4.69 -3.45 -11.11
CA LEU A 231 5.89 -3.40 -10.27
C LEU A 231 5.55 -3.70 -8.79
N ILE A 232 6.25 -4.66 -8.19
CA ILE A 232 6.19 -4.95 -6.75
C ILE A 232 7.55 -4.64 -6.14
N LEU A 233 7.58 -3.82 -5.11
CA LEU A 233 8.74 -3.66 -4.25
C LEU A 233 8.64 -4.69 -3.12
N ASN A 234 9.66 -5.55 -3.01
CA ASN A 234 9.80 -6.50 -1.92
C ASN A 234 10.83 -5.98 -0.92
N TYR A 235 10.44 -5.94 0.34
CA TYR A 235 11.30 -5.57 1.45
C TYR A 235 11.70 -6.80 2.25
N SER A 236 13.00 -7.09 2.32
CA SER A 236 13.52 -8.22 3.08
C SER A 236 13.56 -7.89 4.56
N THR A 237 12.49 -8.20 5.29
CA THR A 237 12.41 -7.99 6.74
C THR A 237 13.16 -9.09 7.49
N LYS A 238 14.08 -8.69 8.35
CA LYS A 238 14.79 -9.62 9.25
C LYS A 238 13.94 -9.88 10.50
N TRP A 239 14.17 -11.02 11.14
CA TRP A 239 13.61 -11.30 12.47
C TRP A 239 14.04 -10.19 13.44
N PRO A 240 13.15 -9.64 14.29
CA PRO A 240 11.73 -9.96 14.57
C PRO A 240 10.68 -9.13 13.80
N LEU A 241 11.10 -8.25 12.88
CA LEU A 241 10.23 -7.22 12.30
C LEU A 241 9.15 -7.74 11.34
N HIS A 242 9.29 -8.97 10.86
CA HIS A 242 8.25 -9.68 10.10
C HIS A 242 6.91 -9.78 10.83
N LEU A 243 6.89 -9.65 12.18
CA LEU A 243 5.64 -9.59 12.94
C LEU A 243 4.81 -8.33 12.65
N LEU A 244 5.47 -7.20 12.39
CA LEU A 244 4.80 -5.93 12.09
C LEU A 244 4.56 -5.79 10.58
N PHE A 245 5.54 -6.23 9.78
CA PHE A 245 5.52 -6.17 8.32
C PHE A 245 5.09 -7.51 7.73
N THR A 246 3.83 -7.85 7.93
CA THR A 246 3.22 -9.04 7.34
C THR A 246 3.05 -8.87 5.82
N PRO A 247 3.05 -9.96 5.02
CA PRO A 247 2.74 -9.92 3.60
C PRO A 247 1.52 -9.04 3.26
N ALA A 248 0.41 -9.20 3.99
CA ALA A 248 -0.80 -8.40 3.76
C ALA A 248 -0.58 -6.88 3.95
N VAL A 249 0.28 -6.50 4.91
CA VAL A 249 0.67 -5.10 5.14
C VAL A 249 1.58 -4.61 4.02
N MET A 250 2.50 -5.44 3.53
CA MET A 250 3.40 -5.11 2.44
C MET A 250 2.66 -4.93 1.11
N ASP A 251 1.62 -5.71 0.85
CA ASP A 251 0.78 -5.56 -0.35
C ASP A 251 0.05 -4.22 -0.38
N ARG A 252 -0.47 -3.78 0.76
CA ARG A 252 -1.09 -2.46 0.90
C ARG A 252 -0.08 -1.33 0.69
N TYR A 253 1.16 -1.49 1.18
CA TYR A 253 2.23 -0.54 0.88
C TYR A 253 2.58 -0.51 -0.60
N ASN A 254 2.61 -1.67 -1.27
CA ASN A 254 2.82 -1.75 -2.71
C ASN A 254 1.72 -1.04 -3.51
N THR A 255 0.46 -1.15 -3.10
CA THR A 255 -0.65 -0.40 -3.72
C THR A 255 -0.44 1.11 -3.62
N ILE A 256 -0.04 1.61 -2.44
CA ILE A 256 0.26 3.04 -2.25
C ILE A 256 1.47 3.45 -3.09
N PHE A 257 2.55 2.66 -3.05
CA PHE A 257 3.77 2.89 -3.79
C PHE A 257 3.51 3.02 -5.29
N ARG A 258 2.76 2.09 -5.90
CA ARG A 258 2.42 2.15 -7.34
C ARG A 258 1.68 3.42 -7.70
N PHE A 259 0.72 3.84 -6.86
CA PHE A 259 -0.02 5.07 -7.08
C PHE A 259 0.88 6.31 -7.02
N LEU A 260 1.73 6.41 -5.98
CA LEU A 260 2.67 7.52 -5.85
C LEU A 260 3.72 7.54 -6.97
N LEU A 261 4.21 6.36 -7.38
CA LEU A 261 5.12 6.22 -8.50
C LEU A 261 4.47 6.68 -9.82
N LYS A 262 3.21 6.36 -10.05
CA LYS A 262 2.44 6.82 -11.22
C LYS A 262 2.32 8.35 -11.26
N VAL A 263 2.04 8.98 -10.11
CA VAL A 263 2.03 10.45 -9.99
C VAL A 263 3.40 11.02 -10.30
N LYS A 264 4.47 10.44 -9.72
CA LYS A 264 5.84 10.92 -9.90
C LYS A 264 6.34 10.78 -11.34
N ARG A 265 6.00 9.67 -12.00
CA ARG A 265 6.29 9.44 -13.43
C ARG A 265 5.57 10.48 -14.31
N THR A 266 4.27 10.69 -14.08
CA THR A 266 3.50 11.69 -14.84
C THR A 266 4.11 13.09 -14.69
N GLN A 267 4.55 13.46 -13.48
CA GLN A 267 5.27 14.71 -13.24
C GLN A 267 6.58 14.76 -14.05
N TYR A 268 7.38 13.69 -14.00
CA TYR A 268 8.65 13.60 -14.72
C TYR A 268 8.46 13.75 -16.24
N ASP A 269 7.50 13.02 -16.82
CA ASP A 269 7.22 13.03 -18.27
C ASP A 269 6.83 14.45 -18.74
N LEU A 270 6.00 15.16 -17.98
CA LEU A 270 5.61 16.55 -18.26
C LEU A 270 6.80 17.51 -18.26
N HIS A 271 7.71 17.38 -17.28
CA HIS A 271 8.93 18.22 -17.23
C HIS A 271 9.93 17.84 -18.32
N HIS A 272 10.04 16.55 -18.65
CA HIS A 272 10.95 16.09 -19.70
C HIS A 272 10.57 16.68 -21.06
N ILE A 273 9.28 16.69 -21.39
CA ILE A 273 8.78 17.34 -22.61
C ILE A 273 9.05 18.84 -22.59
N TRP A 274 8.92 19.50 -21.43
CA TRP A 274 9.26 20.92 -21.31
C TRP A 274 10.72 21.22 -21.66
N LEU A 275 11.66 20.33 -21.31
CA LEU A 275 13.07 20.52 -21.64
C LEU A 275 13.34 20.44 -23.14
N GLY A 276 12.80 19.43 -23.84
CA GLY A 276 12.97 19.30 -25.30
C GLY A 276 12.38 20.49 -26.05
N GLN A 277 11.18 20.89 -25.63
CA GLN A 277 10.44 22.00 -26.23
C GLN A 277 11.02 23.40 -25.94
N ARG A 278 11.90 23.55 -24.95
CA ARG A 278 12.51 24.85 -24.60
C ARG A 278 13.55 25.30 -25.64
N SER A 279 14.20 24.37 -26.33
CA SER A 279 15.18 24.65 -27.39
C SER A 279 14.56 25.02 -28.74
N GLU A 280 13.24 24.89 -28.87
CA GLU A 280 12.59 24.82 -30.17
C GLU A 280 11.70 26.04 -30.46
N SER A 281 12.09 26.82 -31.47
CA SER A 281 11.50 28.12 -31.81
C SER A 281 10.06 28.05 -32.36
N TYR A 282 9.60 26.90 -32.85
CA TYR A 282 8.27 26.79 -33.47
C TYR A 282 7.13 26.76 -32.45
N LEU A 283 7.36 26.47 -31.16
CA LEU A 283 6.25 26.42 -30.19
C LEU A 283 5.72 27.80 -29.79
N TYR A 284 6.42 28.88 -30.13
CA TYR A 284 5.86 30.24 -30.09
C TYR A 284 4.66 30.39 -31.06
N ARG A 285 4.57 29.51 -32.07
CA ARG A 285 3.47 29.48 -33.05
C ARG A 285 2.17 28.92 -32.48
N TYR A 286 2.23 28.14 -31.41
CA TYR A 286 1.07 27.47 -30.79
C TYR A 286 1.04 27.65 -29.26
N PRO A 287 0.67 28.84 -28.76
CA PRO A 287 0.66 29.13 -27.31
C PRO A 287 -0.32 28.25 -26.53
N LYS A 288 -1.34 27.68 -27.19
CA LYS A 288 -2.31 26.76 -26.58
C LYS A 288 -1.63 25.53 -25.95
N ILE A 289 -0.58 24.98 -26.57
CA ILE A 289 0.17 23.81 -26.07
C ILE A 289 0.88 24.16 -24.75
N TRP A 290 1.52 25.33 -24.70
CA TRP A 290 2.18 25.83 -23.49
C TRP A 290 1.21 26.03 -22.34
N GLN A 291 0.06 26.63 -22.62
CA GLN A 291 -0.99 26.88 -21.63
C GLN A 291 -1.52 25.56 -21.05
N LEU A 292 -1.86 24.60 -21.92
CA LEU A 292 -2.38 23.31 -21.50
C LEU A 292 -1.34 22.53 -20.67
N ARG A 293 -0.08 22.51 -21.10
CA ARG A 293 1.01 21.88 -20.32
C ARG A 293 1.16 22.52 -18.94
N HIS A 294 1.13 23.84 -18.85
CA HIS A 294 1.24 24.53 -17.56
C HIS A 294 0.08 24.16 -16.63
N GLN A 295 -1.13 23.99 -17.17
CA GLN A 295 -2.29 23.53 -16.40
C GLN A 295 -2.11 22.09 -15.89
N TRP A 296 -1.58 21.19 -16.71
CA TRP A 296 -1.24 19.81 -16.31
C TRP A 296 -0.17 19.79 -15.21
N ILE A 297 0.94 20.51 -15.40
CA ILE A 297 2.02 20.62 -14.40
C ILE A 297 1.46 21.15 -13.09
N PHE A 298 0.68 22.23 -13.14
CA PHE A 298 0.05 22.80 -11.96
C PHE A 298 -0.79 21.77 -11.21
N LEU A 299 -1.68 21.05 -11.90
CA LEU A 299 -2.54 20.03 -11.27
C LEU A 299 -1.71 18.91 -10.62
N ILE A 300 -0.75 18.36 -11.36
CA ILE A 300 0.04 17.21 -10.91
C ILE A 300 1.00 17.59 -9.77
N GLU A 301 1.64 18.76 -9.82
CA GLU A 301 2.52 19.24 -8.73
C GLU A 301 1.74 19.47 -7.44
N HIS A 302 0.56 20.10 -7.50
CA HIS A 302 -0.25 20.35 -6.31
C HIS A 302 -0.82 19.06 -5.73
N LEU A 303 -1.20 18.10 -6.59
CA LEU A 303 -1.59 16.76 -6.17
C LEU A 303 -0.42 16.02 -5.49
N GLN A 304 0.78 16.04 -6.10
CA GLN A 304 1.97 15.39 -5.57
C GLN A 304 2.37 15.99 -4.21
N TYR A 305 2.31 17.32 -4.07
CA TYR A 305 2.60 18.01 -2.83
C TYR A 305 1.59 17.68 -1.72
N TYR A 306 0.30 17.60 -2.03
CA TYR A 306 -0.72 17.12 -1.08
C TYR A 306 -0.42 15.70 -0.59
N LEU A 307 -0.16 14.77 -1.52
CA LEU A 307 0.09 13.37 -1.18
C LEU A 307 1.33 13.18 -0.30
N HIS A 308 2.43 13.89 -0.58
CA HIS A 308 3.66 13.72 0.20
C HIS A 308 3.63 14.50 1.52
N VAL A 309 3.27 15.78 1.49
CA VAL A 309 3.39 16.66 2.67
C VAL A 309 2.15 16.57 3.56
N ASP A 310 0.95 16.70 3.01
CA ASP A 310 -0.25 16.75 3.84
C ASP A 310 -0.70 15.37 4.30
N VAL A 311 -0.44 14.31 3.50
CA VAL A 311 -0.84 12.93 3.82
C VAL A 311 0.30 12.14 4.43
N VAL A 312 1.36 11.84 3.66
CA VAL A 312 2.43 10.95 4.13
C VAL A 312 3.19 11.54 5.32
N GLU A 313 3.70 12.77 5.23
CA GLU A 313 4.51 13.36 6.30
C GLU A 313 3.71 13.56 7.59
N SER A 314 2.45 14.00 7.47
CA SER A 314 1.58 14.24 8.63
C SER A 314 1.25 12.93 9.36
N GLN A 315 0.84 11.89 8.62
CA GLN A 315 0.49 10.59 9.20
C GLN A 315 1.73 9.89 9.76
N MET A 316 2.89 10.01 9.10
CA MET A 316 4.13 9.43 9.59
C MET A 316 4.60 10.10 10.89
N SER A 317 4.46 11.43 10.99
CA SER A 317 4.76 12.16 12.23
C SER A 317 3.87 11.72 13.40
N ILE A 318 2.58 11.47 13.13
CA ILE A 318 1.65 10.93 14.13
C ILE A 318 2.11 9.55 14.58
N LEU A 319 2.41 8.64 13.65
CA LEU A 319 2.88 7.29 13.96
C LEU A 319 4.17 7.31 14.79
N GLN A 320 5.16 8.10 14.38
CA GLN A 320 6.44 8.22 15.09
C GLN A 320 6.25 8.76 16.52
N ASN A 321 5.35 9.73 16.72
CA ASN A 321 5.05 10.24 18.05
C ASN A 321 4.35 9.20 18.92
N VAL A 322 3.39 8.45 18.36
CA VAL A 322 2.72 7.36 19.08
C VAL A 322 3.73 6.29 19.50
N ILE A 323 4.59 5.83 18.58
CA ILE A 323 5.60 4.81 18.86
C ILE A 323 6.56 5.23 19.97
N LYS A 324 6.98 6.50 20.00
CA LYS A 324 7.87 7.04 21.05
C LYS A 324 7.22 7.07 22.44
N ASN A 325 5.89 7.22 22.50
CA ASN A 325 5.16 7.36 23.77
C ASN A 325 4.51 6.06 24.26
N THR A 326 4.51 5.00 23.44
CA THR A 326 3.93 3.69 23.79
C THR A 326 5.00 2.72 24.30
N ALA A 327 4.64 1.84 25.25
CA ALA A 327 5.50 0.79 25.78
C ALA A 327 5.03 -0.64 25.44
N ASN A 328 3.93 -0.77 24.70
CA ASN A 328 3.30 -2.05 24.34
C ASN A 328 3.41 -2.32 22.84
N PHE A 329 3.73 -3.56 22.48
CA PHE A 329 3.78 -3.97 21.08
C PHE A 329 2.40 -3.93 20.39
N ASP A 330 1.33 -4.37 21.05
CA ASP A 330 -0.03 -4.39 20.49
C ASP A 330 -0.50 -2.98 20.08
N ASP A 331 -0.12 -1.96 20.86
CA ASP A 331 -0.47 -0.57 20.57
C ASP A 331 0.31 -0.04 19.36
N ILE A 332 1.55 -0.47 19.15
CA ILE A 332 2.32 -0.17 17.92
C ILE A 332 1.66 -0.81 16.71
N GLN A 333 1.30 -2.10 16.80
CA GLN A 333 0.67 -2.81 15.69
C GLN A 333 -0.66 -2.14 15.31
N ARG A 334 -1.46 -1.74 16.30
CA ARG A 334 -2.70 -0.99 16.07
C ARG A 334 -2.43 0.38 15.46
N ALA A 335 -1.48 1.14 16.00
CA ALA A 335 -1.11 2.45 15.48
C ALA A 335 -0.63 2.38 14.03
N HIS A 336 0.16 1.36 13.68
CA HIS A 336 0.64 1.10 12.33
C HIS A 336 -0.51 0.73 11.38
N ALA A 337 -1.47 -0.09 11.81
CA ALA A 337 -2.65 -0.42 11.01
C ALA A 337 -3.54 0.82 10.76
N ILE A 338 -3.74 1.66 11.78
CA ILE A 338 -4.46 2.92 11.66
C ILE A 338 -3.74 3.86 10.69
N PHE A 339 -2.42 4.01 10.84
CA PHE A 339 -1.58 4.80 9.92
C PHE A 339 -1.78 4.35 8.47
N GLN A 340 -1.64 3.06 8.18
CA GLN A 340 -1.77 2.53 6.83
C GLN A 340 -3.18 2.77 6.26
N SER A 341 -4.23 2.53 7.06
CA SER A 341 -5.61 2.79 6.65
C SER A 341 -5.84 4.27 6.37
N ASN A 342 -5.34 5.16 7.22
CA ASN A 342 -5.48 6.60 7.02
C ASN A 342 -4.79 7.08 5.75
N VAL A 343 -3.56 6.63 5.50
CA VAL A 343 -2.82 7.00 4.28
C VAL A 343 -3.53 6.46 3.04
N MET A 344 -3.97 5.21 3.05
CA MET A 344 -4.71 4.63 1.92
C MET A 344 -6.03 5.36 1.66
N SER A 345 -6.72 5.82 2.71
CA SER A 345 -7.91 6.67 2.61
C SER A 345 -7.61 8.01 1.95
N GLN A 346 -6.61 8.71 2.47
CA GLN A 346 -6.25 10.07 2.04
C GLN A 346 -5.57 10.09 0.67
N CYS A 347 -4.98 8.98 0.23
CA CYS A 347 -4.53 8.78 -1.15
C CYS A 347 -5.66 8.36 -2.12
N PHE A 348 -6.92 8.32 -1.67
CA PHE A 348 -8.10 7.93 -2.45
C PHE A 348 -8.12 6.46 -2.90
N LEU A 349 -7.34 5.60 -2.24
CA LEU A 349 -7.20 4.18 -2.60
C LEU A 349 -8.19 3.28 -1.85
N LEU A 350 -8.79 3.78 -0.76
CA LEU A 350 -9.86 3.05 -0.08
C LEU A 350 -11.19 3.12 -0.83
N ILE A 351 -11.85 1.96 -0.89
CA ILE A 351 -13.19 1.75 -1.40
C ILE A 351 -14.15 2.61 -0.57
N GLY A 352 -14.79 3.59 -1.22
CA GLY A 352 -16.02 4.16 -0.70
C GLY A 352 -17.11 3.09 -0.88
N SER A 353 -17.56 2.49 0.22
CA SER A 353 -18.74 1.63 0.20
C SER A 353 -19.93 2.44 -0.33
N VAL A 354 -20.26 2.22 -1.60
CA VAL A 354 -21.63 2.42 -2.10
C VAL A 354 -22.44 1.29 -1.48
N LYS A 355 -23.52 1.65 -0.81
CA LYS A 355 -24.29 0.84 0.14
C LYS A 355 -25.19 -0.22 -0.53
N ASP A 356 -24.68 -1.08 -1.41
CA ASP A 356 -25.48 -2.15 -1.99
C ASP A 356 -24.82 -3.53 -1.83
N PRO A 357 -25.29 -4.37 -0.90
CA PRO A 357 -24.66 -5.65 -0.56
C PRO A 357 -25.00 -6.82 -1.52
N VAL A 358 -25.54 -6.59 -2.71
CA VAL A 358 -26.12 -7.67 -3.55
C VAL A 358 -25.35 -7.97 -4.84
N ILE A 359 -24.36 -7.16 -5.26
CA ILE A 359 -23.60 -7.38 -6.52
C ILE A 359 -22.13 -7.73 -6.26
N ALA A 360 -21.81 -8.26 -5.08
CA ALA A 360 -20.42 -8.51 -4.66
C ALA A 360 -19.98 -9.97 -4.85
N LEU A 361 -20.34 -10.63 -5.97
CA LEU A 361 -19.83 -11.98 -6.23
C LEU A 361 -18.98 -12.16 -7.49
N GLU A 362 -18.98 -11.29 -8.50
CA GLU A 362 -18.24 -11.59 -9.75
C GLU A 362 -17.54 -10.42 -10.45
N SER A 363 -17.61 -9.18 -9.94
CA SER A 363 -16.86 -8.07 -10.54
C SER A 363 -15.55 -7.82 -9.79
N GLN A 364 -14.44 -8.14 -10.46
CA GLN A 364 -13.09 -7.57 -10.39
C GLN A 364 -12.82 -6.54 -9.28
N MET A 365 -11.62 -6.60 -8.67
CA MET A 365 -11.06 -5.61 -7.73
C MET A 365 -10.85 -4.21 -8.36
N GLN A 366 -11.91 -3.61 -8.91
CA GLN A 366 -11.93 -2.25 -9.36
C GLN A 366 -11.98 -1.36 -8.12
N ILE A 367 -11.00 -0.45 -8.03
CA ILE A 367 -10.97 0.59 -7.02
C ILE A 367 -12.16 1.51 -7.30
N ASN A 368 -13.29 1.24 -6.65
CA ASN A 368 -14.56 1.97 -6.80
C ASN A 368 -14.56 3.31 -6.04
N ASN A 369 -13.41 3.97 -5.97
CA ASN A 369 -13.34 5.36 -5.53
C ASN A 369 -13.46 6.26 -6.76
N PRO A 370 -14.52 7.06 -6.89
CA PRO A 370 -14.73 7.87 -8.07
C PRO A 370 -13.66 8.96 -8.23
N VAL A 371 -13.00 9.40 -7.13
CA VAL A 371 -11.83 10.29 -7.22
C VAL A 371 -10.66 9.56 -7.88
N HIS A 372 -10.38 8.33 -7.47
CA HIS A 372 -9.28 7.55 -8.04
C HIS A 372 -9.51 7.23 -9.52
N GLN A 373 -10.75 6.95 -9.92
CA GLN A 373 -11.11 6.76 -11.31
C GLN A 373 -10.88 8.04 -12.13
N ILE A 374 -11.30 9.21 -11.63
CA ILE A 374 -11.01 10.50 -12.27
C ILE A 374 -9.50 10.74 -12.36
N LEU A 375 -8.75 10.48 -11.28
CA LEU A 375 -7.29 10.63 -11.28
C LEU A 375 -6.62 9.69 -12.30
N ASN A 376 -7.11 8.46 -12.46
CA ASN A 376 -6.61 7.56 -13.51
C ASN A 376 -6.88 8.09 -14.92
N LYS A 377 -8.08 8.63 -15.18
CA LYS A 377 -8.40 9.29 -16.45
C LYS A 377 -7.52 10.54 -16.67
N VAL A 378 -7.26 11.32 -15.61
CA VAL A 378 -6.31 12.46 -15.63
C VAL A 378 -4.90 12.00 -16.02
N PHE A 379 -4.38 10.93 -15.42
CA PHE A 379 -3.06 10.39 -15.78
C PHE A 379 -3.03 9.85 -17.22
N GLU A 380 -4.09 9.17 -17.67
CA GLU A 380 -4.17 8.64 -19.04
C GLU A 380 -4.24 9.77 -20.08
N SER A 381 -5.08 10.79 -19.86
CA SER A 381 -5.15 11.98 -20.73
C SER A 381 -3.83 12.75 -20.72
N CYS A 382 -3.14 12.82 -19.57
CA CYS A 382 -1.82 13.43 -19.48
C CYS A 382 -0.76 12.63 -20.25
N SER A 383 -0.78 11.30 -20.16
CA SER A 383 0.11 10.43 -20.92
C SER A 383 -0.10 10.56 -22.44
N ARG A 384 -1.36 10.62 -22.90
CA ARG A 384 -1.68 10.90 -24.31
C ARG A 384 -1.13 12.26 -24.75
N PHE A 385 -1.37 13.31 -23.96
CA PHE A 385 -0.78 14.64 -24.20
C PHE A 385 0.75 14.56 -24.31
N CYS A 386 1.40 13.81 -23.43
CA CYS A 386 2.85 13.66 -23.45
C CYS A 386 3.35 12.99 -24.73
N MET A 387 2.66 11.95 -25.21
CA MET A 387 3.00 11.27 -26.46
C MET A 387 2.80 12.16 -27.68
N ASP A 388 1.66 12.86 -27.75
CA ASP A 388 1.34 13.71 -28.90
C ASP A 388 2.22 14.97 -28.93
N ALA A 389 2.51 15.56 -27.76
CA ALA A 389 3.44 16.68 -27.65
C ALA A 389 4.88 16.34 -28.10
N ALA A 390 5.30 15.07 -27.99
CA ALA A 390 6.58 14.61 -28.51
C ALA A 390 6.56 14.48 -30.05
N LYS A 391 5.47 14.00 -30.64
CA LYS A 391 5.31 13.96 -32.10
C LYS A 391 5.29 15.36 -32.70
N TRP A 392 4.60 16.28 -32.03
CA TRP A 392 4.51 17.68 -32.43
C TRP A 392 5.84 18.42 -32.34
N SER A 393 6.79 17.95 -31.53
CA SER A 393 8.14 18.51 -31.57
C SER A 393 8.95 18.08 -32.78
N GLU A 394 8.71 16.87 -33.30
CA GLU A 394 9.44 16.36 -34.47
C GLU A 394 8.94 16.96 -35.79
N GLN A 395 7.73 17.55 -35.80
CA GLN A 395 7.08 18.09 -37.00
C GLN A 395 7.08 19.63 -36.99
N GLU A 396 7.66 20.27 -38.02
CA GLU A 396 7.73 21.74 -38.12
C GLU A 396 6.36 22.42 -38.34
N ILE A 397 5.35 21.69 -38.81
CA ILE A 397 3.99 22.19 -39.09
C ILE A 397 2.96 21.19 -38.55
N MET A 398 2.09 21.67 -37.67
CA MET A 398 0.96 20.92 -37.14
C MET A 398 -0.12 20.69 -38.20
N SER A 399 -0.65 19.47 -38.31
CA SER A 399 -1.81 19.20 -39.15
C SER A 399 -3.10 19.72 -38.50
N GLU A 400 -4.16 19.92 -39.29
CA GLU A 400 -5.48 20.28 -38.77
C GLU A 400 -6.05 19.21 -37.81
N ALA A 401 -5.69 17.94 -38.03
CA ALA A 401 -6.06 16.85 -37.14
C ALA A 401 -5.41 16.99 -35.76
N ASP A 402 -4.13 17.38 -35.71
CA ASP A 402 -3.42 17.57 -34.44
C ASP A 402 -3.97 18.75 -33.63
N LEU A 403 -4.43 19.81 -34.31
CA LEU A 403 -5.08 20.95 -33.64
C LEU A 403 -6.43 20.54 -33.03
N GLN A 404 -7.19 19.68 -33.72
CA GLN A 404 -8.43 19.12 -33.19
C GLN A 404 -8.14 18.19 -32.00
N ASP A 405 -7.11 17.37 -32.07
CA ASP A 405 -6.70 16.50 -30.95
C ASP A 405 -6.25 17.31 -29.73
N LEU A 406 -5.53 18.42 -29.93
CA LEU A 406 -5.18 19.34 -28.84
C LEU A 406 -6.42 19.94 -28.17
N ASP A 407 -7.41 20.39 -28.96
CA ASP A 407 -8.66 20.94 -28.41
C ASP A 407 -9.52 19.84 -27.75
N ASN A 408 -9.48 18.59 -28.23
CA ASN A 408 -10.10 17.43 -27.59
C ASN A 408 -9.46 17.14 -26.21
N ILE A 409 -8.12 17.07 -26.13
CA ILE A 409 -7.39 16.85 -24.88
C ILE A 409 -7.67 17.99 -23.89
N LYS A 410 -7.69 19.24 -24.36
CA LYS A 410 -8.03 20.40 -23.54
C LYS A 410 -9.45 20.28 -22.98
N THR A 411 -10.43 19.93 -23.83
CA THR A 411 -11.83 19.76 -23.41
C THR A 411 -11.95 18.67 -22.33
N CYS A 412 -11.32 17.51 -22.56
CA CYS A 412 -11.23 16.43 -21.59
C CYS A 412 -10.61 16.89 -20.26
N PHE A 413 -9.52 17.66 -20.29
CA PHE A 413 -8.91 18.23 -19.09
C PHE A 413 -9.91 19.10 -18.30
N THR A 414 -10.61 20.01 -18.97
CA THR A 414 -11.63 20.87 -18.32
C THR A 414 -12.77 20.07 -17.69
N LEU A 415 -13.22 19.02 -18.36
CA LEU A 415 -14.26 18.12 -17.83
C LEU A 415 -13.76 17.36 -16.60
N LEU A 416 -12.55 16.80 -16.67
CA LEU A 416 -11.94 16.03 -15.58
C LEU A 416 -11.68 16.89 -14.35
N ILE A 417 -11.13 18.10 -14.52
CA ILE A 417 -10.89 19.01 -13.39
C ILE A 417 -12.21 19.52 -12.80
N GLY A 418 -13.21 19.82 -13.64
CA GLY A 418 -14.55 20.20 -13.19
C GLY A 418 -15.25 19.09 -12.39
N ALA A 419 -15.08 17.83 -12.81
CA ALA A 419 -15.57 16.66 -12.11
C ALA A 419 -14.82 16.44 -10.79
N LEU A 420 -13.48 16.53 -10.80
CA LEU A 420 -12.63 16.40 -9.62
C LEU A 420 -12.99 17.43 -8.56
N LEU A 421 -13.10 18.71 -8.94
CA LEU A 421 -13.46 19.79 -8.02
C LEU A 421 -14.87 19.62 -7.45
N LYS A 422 -15.85 19.22 -8.28
CA LYS A 422 -17.22 18.91 -7.81
C LYS A 422 -17.17 17.79 -6.77
N LEU A 423 -16.47 16.70 -7.06
CA LEU A 423 -16.39 15.54 -6.19
C LEU A 423 -15.65 15.83 -4.88
N LEU A 424 -14.52 16.55 -4.95
CA LEU A 424 -13.80 17.02 -3.76
C LEU A 424 -14.65 17.99 -2.93
N SER A 425 -15.47 18.84 -3.56
CA SER A 425 -16.41 19.71 -2.84
C SER A 425 -17.54 18.94 -2.14
N THR A 426 -18.04 17.86 -2.76
CA THR A 426 -19.04 16.98 -2.14
C THR A 426 -18.43 16.20 -0.98
N LEU A 427 -17.20 15.68 -1.13
CA LEU A 427 -16.51 14.98 -0.05
C LEU A 427 -16.06 15.91 1.08
N LYS A 428 -15.81 17.19 0.79
CA LYS A 428 -15.58 18.22 1.82
C LYS A 428 -16.75 18.35 2.79
N SER A 429 -17.99 18.11 2.33
CA SER A 429 -19.19 18.22 3.17
C SER A 429 -19.33 17.08 4.19
N GLN A 430 -18.52 16.02 4.07
CA GLN A 430 -18.49 14.91 5.01
C GLN A 430 -17.47 15.14 6.15
N PRO A 431 -17.65 14.52 7.34
CA PRO A 431 -16.76 14.68 8.48
C PRO A 431 -15.31 14.25 8.23
N CYS A 432 -15.06 13.42 7.20
CA CYS A 432 -13.72 13.04 6.75
C CYS A 432 -13.04 14.09 5.84
N GLY A 433 -13.70 15.20 5.51
CA GLY A 433 -13.33 16.14 4.46
C GLY A 433 -12.38 17.29 4.86
N THR A 434 -11.96 17.39 6.12
CA THR A 434 -11.07 18.49 6.58
C THR A 434 -9.75 18.51 5.81
N HIS A 435 -9.17 17.35 5.52
CA HIS A 435 -7.94 17.22 4.71
C HIS A 435 -8.16 17.59 3.24
N LEU A 436 -9.35 17.30 2.69
CA LEU A 436 -9.72 17.62 1.31
C LEU A 436 -9.92 19.12 1.09
N SER A 437 -10.28 19.86 2.16
CA SER A 437 -10.40 21.31 2.09
C SER A 437 -9.06 22.01 1.75
N LYS A 438 -7.94 21.47 2.23
CA LYS A 438 -6.58 21.98 1.94
C LYS A 438 -6.19 21.70 0.49
N LEU A 439 -6.45 20.49 0.00
CA LEU A 439 -6.23 20.13 -1.41
C LEU A 439 -7.07 21.02 -2.33
N LEU A 440 -8.36 21.17 -2.04
CA LEU A 440 -9.27 22.00 -2.83
C LEU A 440 -8.83 23.47 -2.87
N LEU A 441 -8.41 24.02 -1.72
CA LEU A 441 -7.89 25.38 -1.65
C LEU A 441 -6.59 25.54 -2.42
N ARG A 442 -5.71 24.53 -2.44
CA ARG A 442 -4.48 24.56 -3.25
C ARG A 442 -4.77 24.48 -4.74
N LEU A 443 -5.68 23.59 -5.15
CA LEU A 443 -6.06 23.42 -6.55
C LEU A 443 -6.80 24.64 -7.11
N ASP A 444 -7.65 25.28 -6.32
CA ASP A 444 -8.51 26.38 -6.80
C ASP A 444 -8.39 27.64 -5.94
N PHE A 445 -7.17 27.98 -5.50
CA PHE A 445 -6.92 29.15 -4.65
C PHE A 445 -7.44 30.45 -5.28
N ASN A 446 -7.19 30.63 -6.57
CA ASN A 446 -7.58 31.82 -7.35
C ASN A 446 -8.95 31.67 -8.03
N ARG A 447 -9.71 30.60 -7.77
CA ARG A 447 -10.96 30.25 -8.46
C ARG A 447 -10.84 30.10 -9.98
N TRP A 448 -9.62 29.95 -10.50
CA TRP A 448 -9.34 29.93 -11.93
C TRP A 448 -10.03 28.74 -12.63
N PHE A 449 -10.09 27.58 -11.98
CA PHE A 449 -10.78 26.41 -12.54
C PHE A 449 -12.30 26.51 -12.36
N SER A 450 -12.75 27.12 -11.27
CA SER A 450 -14.17 27.42 -11.05
C SER A 450 -14.74 28.40 -12.07
N THR A 451 -13.96 29.38 -12.53
CA THR A 451 -14.37 30.31 -13.59
C THR A 451 -14.30 29.67 -14.98
N LEU A 452 -13.34 28.79 -15.22
CA LEU A 452 -13.19 28.04 -16.47
C LEU A 452 -14.41 27.16 -16.78
N LYS A 453 -15.03 26.57 -15.75
CA LYS A 453 -16.27 25.80 -15.87
C LYS A 453 -17.49 26.63 -16.30
N ASN A 454 -17.47 27.93 -16.00
CA ASN A 454 -18.56 28.85 -16.33
C ASN A 454 -18.35 29.54 -17.69
N ALA A 455 -17.32 29.16 -18.45
CA ALA A 455 -17.12 29.66 -19.81
C ALA A 455 -18.21 29.10 -20.75
N PRO A 456 -18.82 29.94 -21.61
CA PRO A 456 -19.98 29.58 -22.43
C PRO A 456 -19.74 28.43 -23.42
N GLU A 457 -18.48 28.12 -23.75
CA GLU A 457 -18.09 27.02 -24.66
C GLU A 457 -18.34 25.62 -24.07
N LEU A 458 -18.45 25.49 -22.74
CA LEU A 458 -18.56 24.19 -22.03
C LEU A 458 -19.98 23.90 -21.48
N GLN A 459 -20.92 24.85 -21.61
CA GLN A 459 -22.30 24.69 -21.11
C GLN A 459 -23.13 23.66 -21.91
N ASN A 460 -22.67 23.25 -23.09
CA ASN A 460 -23.37 22.26 -23.94
C ASN A 460 -23.05 20.80 -23.58
N TYR A 461 -22.06 20.54 -22.71
CA TYR A 461 -21.74 19.20 -22.25
C TYR A 461 -22.41 18.94 -20.90
N ASP A 462 -23.63 18.43 -20.97
CA ASP A 462 -24.39 17.97 -19.81
C ASP A 462 -23.54 16.95 -19.03
N ILE A 463 -23.25 17.27 -17.78
CA ILE A 463 -22.39 16.49 -16.87
C ILE A 463 -23.23 15.32 -16.34
N SER A 464 -23.51 14.33 -17.20
CA SER A 464 -24.01 13.02 -16.79
C SER A 464 -22.85 12.03 -16.71
N PHE A 465 -22.73 11.36 -15.57
CA PHE A 465 -21.68 10.36 -15.28
C PHE A 465 -21.63 9.20 -16.30
N GLU A 466 -22.72 8.99 -17.04
CA GLU A 466 -22.88 7.95 -18.06
C GLU A 466 -22.15 8.24 -19.37
N LYS A 467 -21.77 9.49 -19.66
CA LYS A 467 -21.09 9.84 -20.93
C LYS A 467 -19.55 9.72 -20.87
N ILE A 468 -19.00 9.19 -19.78
CA ILE A 468 -17.56 8.99 -19.59
C ILE A 468 -17.16 7.51 -19.69
N GLU A 469 -18.08 6.64 -20.11
CA GLU A 469 -17.75 5.36 -20.76
C GLU A 469 -17.54 5.59 -22.26
#